data_AF-Q7QJ49-F1
#
_entry.id   AF-Q7QJ49-F1
#
_cell.length_a   1.000
_cell.length_b   1.000
_cell.length_c   1.000
_cell.angle_alpha   90.00
_cell.angle_beta   90.00
_cell.angle_gamma   90.00
#
_symmetry.space_group_name_H-M   'P 1'
#
loop_
_entity.id
_entity.type
_entity.pdbx_description
1 polymer ?
#
loop_
_entity_poly.entity_id
_entity_poly.type
_entity_poly.pdbx_seq_one_letter_code
_entity_poly.pdbx_strand_id
1 'polypeptide(L)'
;MYGNGWRTILVAVCVTAVTGGYTGGVYATDSCPIYLTLSALARSLEDAPLVINWGPGCENPPEWIGLYTENPALSNASPAVKVVVSGERSGQVTTEVKFGRRKLPGGWSHEQVLQHIPKRKSKPICFDLYLTSYDQAGELQYFDCLKIQPTWMFSEPGLGNVSLRELFLPGTHCSGCYQTRTNVGNVVLKKIGFRQSLDVWSQLVFGIRYLDFAIGYYPSHNGTRNFWIMNEQFRVGALRPILQDIRRFVILSEETVFLDFRRFPLGFHNNPEQHEALLVLLEQELGDLVYRRMPLVSGEDELEGSESYNLTLGDMRREGKYILITYNHEASLNESDIIWRAWKKHSSAFLKHTELGEWMQNLFSHKHPDAPRNIGWSLHGVQGFHGSYNEEEATFLMPAERASIVNPKLMQLLSGPWSQRANAVLVDFFTNTNLVELAVSTNQYKTLRNPANEAVVLDIQ
;
A
#
# COMPACT_ATOMS: atom_id res chain seq x y z
N MET A 1 -38.62 -67.76 10.21
CA MET A 1 -39.08 -67.22 8.90
C MET A 1 -39.30 -65.73 9.06
N TYR A 2 -38.80 -64.96 8.09
CA TYR A 2 -38.66 -63.50 8.08
C TYR A 2 -39.98 -62.71 8.17
N GLY A 3 -39.91 -61.46 8.65
CA GLY A 3 -40.95 -60.46 8.38
C GLY A 3 -40.92 -59.17 9.21
N ASN A 4 -40.03 -58.24 8.84
CA ASN A 4 -40.12 -56.77 8.93
C ASN A 4 -40.58 -56.07 10.23
N GLY A 5 -39.61 -55.57 11.00
CA GLY A 5 -39.79 -54.48 11.96
C GLY A 5 -39.14 -53.19 11.45
N TRP A 6 -39.94 -52.14 11.25
CA TRP A 6 -39.46 -50.78 11.03
C TRP A 6 -38.76 -50.26 12.28
N ARG A 7 -37.55 -49.71 12.13
CA ARG A 7 -36.88 -48.91 13.16
C ARG A 7 -36.96 -47.43 12.79
N THR A 8 -37.69 -46.68 13.60
CA THR A 8 -37.70 -45.22 13.63
C THR A 8 -36.35 -44.72 14.14
N ILE A 9 -35.64 -43.92 13.34
CA ILE A 9 -34.45 -43.20 13.77
C ILE A 9 -34.89 -41.79 14.22
N LEU A 10 -34.80 -41.53 15.52
CA LEU A 10 -34.90 -40.20 16.10
C LEU A 10 -33.61 -39.43 15.80
N VAL A 11 -33.68 -38.47 14.87
CA VAL A 11 -32.65 -37.46 14.70
C VAL A 11 -33.00 -36.30 15.62
N ALA A 12 -32.24 -36.14 16.70
CA ALA A 12 -32.31 -34.97 17.56
C ALA A 12 -31.68 -33.78 16.84
N VAL A 13 -32.53 -32.89 16.31
CA VAL A 13 -32.10 -31.58 15.81
C VAL A 13 -32.09 -30.64 17.01
N CYS A 14 -30.89 -30.38 17.56
CA CYS A 14 -30.70 -29.27 18.49
C CYS A 14 -30.77 -27.96 17.70
N VAL A 15 -31.96 -27.35 17.69
CA VAL A 15 -32.15 -25.95 17.30
C VAL A 15 -31.72 -25.08 18.48
N THR A 16 -30.50 -24.56 18.45
CA THR A 16 -30.14 -23.43 19.33
C THR A 16 -30.69 -22.15 18.71
N ALA A 17 -31.82 -21.70 19.28
CA ALA A 17 -32.39 -20.39 19.01
C ALA A 17 -31.40 -19.30 19.46
N VAL A 18 -30.82 -18.57 18.51
CA VAL A 18 -30.14 -17.31 18.79
C VAL A 18 -31.22 -16.25 18.90
N THR A 19 -31.61 -15.92 20.13
CA THR A 19 -32.47 -14.77 20.40
C THR A 19 -31.69 -13.49 20.09
N GLY A 20 -32.06 -12.83 18.99
CA GLY A 20 -31.56 -11.52 18.61
C GLY A 20 -32.03 -10.46 19.61
N GLY A 21 -31.08 -9.92 20.38
CA GLY A 21 -31.22 -8.66 21.10
C GLY A 21 -30.54 -7.56 20.30
N TYR A 22 -31.32 -6.64 19.76
CA TYR A 22 -30.82 -5.39 19.22
C TYR A 22 -30.27 -4.52 20.36
N THR A 23 -28.95 -4.34 20.39
CA THR A 23 -28.29 -3.22 21.07
C THR A 23 -27.10 -2.79 20.22
N GLY A 24 -27.10 -1.51 19.81
CA GLY A 24 -26.04 -0.93 19.01
C GLY A 24 -24.70 -0.86 19.75
N GLY A 25 -23.61 -1.00 19.00
CA GLY A 25 -22.24 -0.86 19.49
C GLY A 25 -21.26 -1.73 18.72
N VAL A 26 -20.34 -1.07 18.00
CA VAL A 26 -18.91 -1.40 17.74
C VAL A 26 -18.46 -2.84 17.98
N TYR A 27 -17.79 -3.48 17.01
CA TYR A 27 -16.42 -4.04 17.15
C TYR A 27 -15.91 -4.54 15.78
N ALA A 28 -14.84 -3.89 15.31
CA ALA A 28 -13.85 -4.54 14.46
C ALA A 28 -13.05 -5.48 15.39
N THR A 29 -12.92 -6.75 15.02
CA THR A 29 -12.06 -7.79 15.64
C THR A 29 -11.45 -7.43 17.01
N ASP A 30 -11.96 -8.03 18.09
CA ASP A 30 -11.48 -7.94 19.49
C ASP A 30 -10.00 -8.32 19.72
N SER A 31 -9.24 -8.64 18.68
CA SER A 31 -7.83 -9.00 18.78
C SER A 31 -6.93 -7.76 18.68
N CYS A 32 -6.04 -7.59 19.64
CA CYS A 32 -4.92 -6.65 19.59
C CYS A 32 -4.21 -6.75 18.21
N PRO A 33 -4.06 -5.67 17.43
CA PRO A 33 -3.36 -5.74 16.15
C PRO A 33 -1.87 -5.94 16.43
N ILE A 34 -1.28 -7.00 15.87
CA ILE A 34 0.14 -7.33 16.03
C ILE A 34 0.72 -7.61 14.67
N TYR A 35 1.87 -7.02 14.33
CA TYR A 35 2.43 -7.15 12.99
C TYR A 35 3.93 -6.92 12.96
N LEU A 36 4.56 -7.44 11.90
CA LEU A 36 5.99 -7.28 11.63
C LEU A 36 6.23 -6.17 10.60
N THR A 37 7.22 -5.32 10.89
CA THR A 37 7.78 -4.35 9.93
C THR A 37 9.30 -4.48 9.89
N LEU A 38 9.92 -3.75 8.97
CA LEU A 38 11.37 -3.64 8.86
C LEU A 38 11.82 -2.25 9.32
N SER A 39 12.93 -2.19 10.05
CA SER A 39 13.51 -0.90 10.40
C SER A 39 13.97 -0.14 9.15
N ALA A 40 13.60 1.14 9.04
CA ALA A 40 14.06 2.02 7.97
C ALA A 40 15.54 2.42 8.12
N LEU A 41 16.12 2.29 9.33
CA LEU A 41 17.43 2.84 9.68
C LEU A 41 18.61 2.00 9.19
N ALA A 42 18.35 0.80 8.68
CA ALA A 42 19.41 -0.07 8.17
C ALA A 42 19.95 0.42 6.82
N ARG A 43 21.25 0.19 6.60
CA ARG A 43 21.94 0.57 5.35
C ARG A 43 21.48 -0.23 4.14
N SER A 44 20.96 -1.43 4.39
CA SER A 44 20.45 -2.35 3.37
C SER A 44 19.21 -3.04 3.94
N LEU A 45 18.34 -3.51 3.05
CA LEU A 45 17.17 -4.30 3.47
C LEU A 45 17.60 -5.63 4.11
N GLU A 46 18.68 -6.25 3.63
CA GLU A 46 19.21 -7.51 4.16
C GLU A 46 19.63 -7.35 5.63
N ASP A 47 20.19 -6.20 5.97
CA ASP A 47 20.62 -5.87 7.34
C ASP A 47 19.50 -5.31 8.20
N ALA A 48 18.31 -5.06 7.65
CA ALA A 48 17.20 -4.44 8.36
C ALA A 48 16.70 -5.35 9.48
N PRO A 49 16.79 -4.90 10.75
CA PRO A 49 16.12 -5.56 11.85
C PRO A 49 14.60 -5.68 11.63
N LEU A 50 14.05 -6.81 12.04
CA LEU A 50 12.61 -6.97 12.19
C LEU A 50 12.13 -6.18 13.40
N VAL A 51 11.00 -5.51 13.25
CA VAL A 51 10.33 -4.76 14.32
C VAL A 51 8.99 -5.42 14.57
N ILE A 52 8.78 -5.85 15.82
CA ILE A 52 7.51 -6.37 16.32
C ILE A 52 6.70 -5.17 16.81
N ASN A 53 5.47 -5.03 16.32
CA ASN A 53 4.58 -3.93 16.69
C ASN A 53 3.28 -4.51 17.24
N TRP A 54 2.69 -3.82 18.22
CA TRP A 54 1.32 -4.09 18.66
C TRP A 54 0.55 -2.80 18.93
N GLY A 55 -0.76 -2.84 18.75
CA GLY A 55 -1.64 -1.68 18.86
C GLY A 55 -1.57 -0.73 17.65
N PRO A 56 -2.17 0.48 17.74
CA PRO A 56 -2.94 0.97 18.90
C PRO A 56 -4.26 0.22 19.10
N GLY A 57 -4.85 0.37 20.29
CA GLY A 57 -6.21 -0.13 20.57
C GLY A 57 -6.29 -1.55 21.12
N CYS A 58 -5.19 -2.10 21.68
CA CYS A 58 -5.26 -3.38 22.38
C CYS A 58 -5.97 -3.20 23.73
N GLU A 59 -7.26 -3.50 23.79
CA GLU A 59 -8.02 -3.53 25.06
C GLU A 59 -7.50 -4.64 25.98
N ASN A 60 -7.28 -5.82 25.41
CA ASN A 60 -6.68 -6.98 26.06
C ASN A 60 -5.32 -7.30 25.39
N PRO A 61 -4.22 -6.64 25.80
CA PRO A 61 -2.90 -6.94 25.25
C PRO A 61 -2.49 -8.38 25.60
N PRO A 62 -1.76 -9.08 24.71
CA PRO A 62 -1.24 -10.41 25.01
C PRO A 62 -0.21 -10.34 26.14
N GLU A 63 0.05 -11.46 26.81
CA GLU A 63 1.12 -11.56 27.82
C GLU A 63 2.48 -11.49 27.13
N TRP A 64 2.65 -12.23 26.04
CA TRP A 64 3.87 -12.24 25.26
C TRP A 64 3.64 -12.50 23.77
N ILE A 65 4.61 -12.04 22.97
CA ILE A 65 4.65 -12.18 21.52
C ILE A 65 5.91 -12.95 21.13
N GLY A 66 5.76 -13.95 20.27
CA GLY A 66 6.85 -14.77 19.74
C GLY A 66 7.11 -14.48 18.28
N LEU A 67 8.38 -14.29 17.92
CA LEU A 67 8.87 -14.26 16.55
C LEU A 67 9.57 -15.58 16.22
N TYR A 68 9.20 -16.21 15.11
CA TYR A 68 9.74 -17.49 14.66
C TYR A 68 10.29 -17.38 13.25
N THR A 69 11.36 -18.13 12.97
CA THR A 69 11.98 -18.24 11.63
C THR A 69 11.55 -19.50 10.86
N GLU A 70 10.60 -20.24 11.43
CA GLU A 70 9.94 -21.41 10.87
C GLU A 70 8.46 -21.34 11.25
N ASN A 71 7.59 -22.01 10.50
CA ASN A 71 6.16 -21.98 10.80
C ASN A 71 5.85 -22.73 12.10
N PRO A 72 5.43 -22.05 13.19
CA PRO A 72 5.21 -22.71 14.48
C PRO A 72 3.95 -23.58 14.49
N ALA A 73 3.09 -23.50 13.47
CA ALA A 73 1.98 -24.43 13.29
C ALA A 73 2.43 -25.80 12.75
N LEU A 74 3.65 -25.88 12.19
CA LEU A 74 4.21 -27.08 11.56
C LEU A 74 5.52 -27.56 12.21
N SER A 75 6.10 -26.75 13.10
CA SER A 75 7.40 -26.98 13.73
C SER A 75 7.29 -26.76 15.24
N ASN A 76 8.01 -27.56 16.02
CA ASN A 76 8.14 -27.42 17.47
C ASN A 76 9.30 -26.48 17.87
N ALA A 77 9.78 -25.66 16.93
CA ALA A 77 10.87 -24.72 17.19
C ALA A 77 10.48 -23.67 18.23
N SER A 78 11.39 -23.36 19.15
CA SER A 78 11.23 -22.24 20.09
C SER A 78 11.26 -20.90 19.35
N PRO A 79 10.60 -19.85 19.87
CA PRO A 79 10.66 -18.53 19.28
C PRO A 79 12.10 -18.01 19.25
N ALA A 80 12.50 -17.45 18.11
CA ALA A 80 13.78 -16.75 17.95
C ALA A 80 13.85 -15.50 18.85
N VAL A 81 12.70 -14.84 19.07
CA VAL A 81 12.56 -13.72 20.00
C VAL A 81 11.24 -13.87 20.75
N LYS A 82 11.29 -13.66 22.06
CA LYS A 82 10.12 -13.59 22.94
C LYS A 82 10.04 -12.21 23.58
N VAL A 83 8.97 -11.47 23.31
CA VAL A 83 8.72 -10.14 23.86
C VAL A 83 7.60 -10.25 24.90
N VAL A 84 7.87 -9.83 26.13
CA VAL A 84 6.84 -9.69 27.17
C VAL A 84 6.24 -8.30 27.02
N VAL A 85 4.91 -8.23 26.87
CA VAL A 85 4.20 -6.96 26.59
C VAL A 85 3.89 -6.18 27.86
N SER A 86 3.87 -6.86 29.02
CA SER A 86 3.72 -6.22 30.34
C SER A 86 2.46 -5.35 30.47
N GLY A 87 1.38 -5.69 29.78
CA GLY A 87 0.11 -4.96 29.82
C GLY A 87 0.07 -3.67 28.97
N GLU A 88 1.12 -3.36 28.22
CA GLU A 88 1.16 -2.19 27.34
C GLU A 88 0.16 -2.32 26.19
N ARG A 89 -0.72 -1.32 26.01
CA ARG A 89 -1.78 -1.33 24.99
C ARG A 89 -1.29 -1.06 23.56
N SER A 90 -0.05 -0.61 23.44
CA SER A 90 0.63 -0.40 22.16
C SER A 90 2.13 -0.33 22.38
N GLY A 91 2.90 -0.75 21.41
CA GLY A 91 4.34 -0.62 21.47
C GLY A 91 5.04 -1.23 20.28
N GLN A 92 6.36 -1.08 20.28
CA GLN A 92 7.22 -1.65 19.27
C GLN A 92 8.53 -2.12 19.89
N VAL A 93 9.09 -3.21 19.37
CA VAL A 93 10.40 -3.72 19.75
C VAL A 93 11.19 -4.05 18.49
N THR A 94 12.34 -3.38 18.33
CA THR A 94 13.33 -3.75 17.33
C THR A 94 14.09 -4.97 17.81
N THR A 95 14.15 -6.01 16.98
CA THR A 95 14.79 -7.28 17.32
C THR A 95 16.22 -7.36 16.77
N GLU A 96 17.02 -8.30 17.26
CA GLU A 96 18.32 -8.63 16.65
C GLU A 96 18.19 -9.48 15.38
N VAL A 97 16.98 -9.98 15.07
CA VAL A 97 16.72 -10.80 13.89
C VAL A 97 16.61 -9.90 12.67
N LYS A 98 17.54 -10.08 11.74
CA LYS A 98 17.57 -9.35 10.47
C LYS A 98 16.66 -10.02 9.44
N PHE A 99 16.15 -9.23 8.49
CA PHE A 99 15.39 -9.75 7.34
C PHE A 99 16.23 -10.76 6.53
N GLY A 100 17.51 -10.46 6.31
CA GLY A 100 18.46 -11.32 5.62
C GLY A 100 18.26 -11.37 4.11
N ARG A 101 19.05 -12.22 3.44
CA ARG A 101 18.94 -12.47 2.00
C ARG A 101 17.79 -13.42 1.73
N ARG A 102 16.61 -12.87 1.47
CA ARG A 102 15.40 -13.64 1.17
C ARG A 102 14.88 -13.35 -0.22
N LYS A 103 14.45 -14.41 -0.91
CA LYS A 103 13.66 -14.29 -2.15
C LYS A 103 12.21 -13.96 -1.79
N LEU A 104 11.52 -13.27 -2.68
CA LEU A 104 10.08 -13.04 -2.55
C LEU A 104 9.39 -14.41 -2.66
N PRO A 105 8.53 -14.77 -1.70
CA PRO A 105 7.95 -16.11 -1.64
C PRO A 105 6.97 -16.34 -2.79
N GLY A 106 6.60 -17.60 -3.02
CA GLY A 106 5.59 -17.96 -4.04
C GLY A 106 6.03 -17.77 -5.49
N GLY A 107 7.34 -17.62 -5.76
CA GLY A 107 7.88 -17.47 -7.11
C GLY A 107 7.82 -16.05 -7.65
N TRP A 108 7.55 -15.06 -6.79
CA TRP A 108 7.42 -13.65 -7.19
C TRP A 108 8.74 -12.87 -7.27
N SER A 109 9.88 -13.50 -6.99
CA SER A 109 11.18 -12.85 -7.24
C SER A 109 11.36 -12.57 -8.72
N HIS A 110 11.95 -11.41 -9.05
CA HIS A 110 12.17 -10.98 -10.43
C HIS A 110 12.85 -12.06 -11.30
N GLU A 111 13.88 -12.74 -10.78
CA GLU A 111 14.56 -13.82 -11.51
C GLU A 111 13.68 -15.05 -11.75
N GLN A 112 12.76 -15.35 -10.84
CA GLN A 112 11.89 -16.54 -10.92
C GLN A 112 10.76 -16.32 -11.92
N VAL A 113 10.18 -15.12 -11.97
CA VAL A 113 9.09 -14.81 -12.92
C VAL A 113 9.53 -14.78 -14.38
N LEU A 114 10.84 -14.64 -14.63
CA LEU A 114 11.41 -14.78 -15.97
C LEU A 114 11.45 -16.24 -16.46
N GLN A 115 11.35 -17.20 -15.53
CA GLN A 115 11.42 -18.63 -15.84
C GLN A 115 10.04 -19.29 -15.75
N HIS A 116 9.22 -18.88 -14.78
CA HIS A 116 7.93 -19.49 -14.49
C HIS A 116 6.88 -18.44 -14.10
N ILE A 117 5.68 -18.56 -14.64
CA ILE A 117 4.55 -17.69 -14.26
C ILE A 117 4.13 -18.05 -12.81
N PRO A 118 4.15 -17.10 -11.87
CA PRO A 118 3.73 -17.36 -10.50
C PRO A 118 2.23 -17.63 -10.43
N LYS A 119 1.82 -18.54 -9.55
CA LYS A 119 0.39 -18.78 -9.31
C LYS A 119 -0.21 -17.62 -8.53
N ARG A 120 -1.29 -17.05 -9.05
CA ARG A 120 -2.13 -16.10 -8.30
C ARG A 120 -2.76 -16.83 -7.12
N LYS A 121 -2.66 -16.24 -5.92
CA LYS A 121 -3.22 -16.81 -4.70
C LYS A 121 -4.18 -15.81 -4.08
N SER A 122 -5.32 -16.30 -3.59
CA SER A 122 -6.29 -15.46 -2.87
C SER A 122 -5.81 -15.04 -1.49
N LYS A 123 -4.87 -15.81 -0.90
CA LYS A 123 -4.31 -15.54 0.42
C LYS A 123 -2.93 -14.88 0.32
N PRO A 124 -2.55 -14.05 1.30
CA PRO A 124 -1.19 -13.55 1.43
C PRO A 124 -0.15 -14.67 1.43
N ILE A 125 1.07 -14.37 0.96
CA ILE A 125 2.15 -15.34 0.85
C ILE A 125 3.23 -14.97 1.86
N CYS A 126 3.41 -15.82 2.87
CA CYS A 126 4.37 -15.59 3.95
C CYS A 126 5.82 -15.76 3.49
N PHE A 127 6.69 -14.93 4.06
CA PHE A 127 8.09 -15.30 4.30
C PHE A 127 8.17 -16.27 5.48
N ASP A 128 9.33 -16.91 5.67
CA ASP A 128 9.61 -17.76 6.84
C ASP A 128 9.91 -16.91 8.09
N LEU A 129 8.98 -16.00 8.41
CA LEU A 129 9.05 -15.05 9.51
C LEU A 129 7.63 -14.90 10.08
N TYR A 130 7.38 -15.60 11.19
CA TYR A 130 6.06 -15.76 11.77
C TYR A 130 5.96 -15.07 13.12
N LEU A 131 4.76 -14.59 13.43
CA LEU A 131 4.43 -13.88 14.65
C LEU A 131 3.27 -14.61 15.33
N THR A 132 3.40 -14.84 16.63
CA THR A 132 2.30 -15.37 17.43
C THR A 132 2.14 -14.55 18.71
N SER A 133 0.95 -14.49 19.27
CA SER A 133 0.74 -13.95 20.61
C SER A 133 -0.01 -14.91 21.49
N TYR A 134 0.25 -14.83 22.79
CA TYR A 134 -0.33 -15.70 23.80
C TYR A 134 -0.84 -14.89 24.99
N ASP A 135 -1.90 -15.37 25.61
CA ASP A 135 -2.40 -14.82 26.86
C ASP A 135 -1.66 -15.38 28.09
N GLN A 136 -2.15 -15.02 29.29
CA GLN A 136 -1.61 -15.46 30.57
C GLN A 136 -1.78 -16.97 30.82
N ALA A 137 -2.81 -17.60 30.23
CA ALA A 137 -3.03 -19.04 30.31
C ALA A 137 -2.10 -19.81 29.36
N GLY A 138 -1.42 -19.11 28.45
CA GLY A 138 -0.56 -19.71 27.43
C GLY A 138 -1.31 -20.13 26.17
N GLU A 139 -2.55 -19.68 26.00
CA GLU A 139 -3.36 -19.96 24.82
C GLU A 139 -3.01 -19.01 23.68
N LEU A 140 -2.99 -19.55 22.45
CA LEU A 140 -2.67 -18.80 21.24
C LEU A 140 -3.82 -17.82 20.91
N GLN A 141 -3.51 -16.53 20.89
CA GLN A 141 -4.46 -15.44 20.60
C GLN A 141 -4.37 -14.95 19.16
N TYR A 142 -3.15 -14.91 18.60
CA TYR A 142 -2.91 -14.39 17.25
C TYR A 142 -1.81 -15.17 16.54
N PHE A 143 -1.94 -15.32 15.22
CA PHE A 143 -0.94 -15.90 14.34
C PHE A 143 -0.89 -15.11 13.03
N ASP A 144 0.29 -14.63 12.65
CA ASP A 144 0.53 -13.97 11.36
C ASP A 144 1.98 -14.17 10.89
N CYS A 145 2.34 -13.58 9.77
CA CYS A 145 3.68 -13.61 9.20
C CYS A 145 4.01 -12.30 8.48
N LEU A 146 5.30 -12.04 8.29
CA LEU A 146 5.70 -11.08 7.25
C LEU A 146 5.31 -11.66 5.90
N LYS A 147 4.59 -10.90 5.06
CA LYS A 147 3.96 -11.43 3.85
C LYS A 147 4.02 -10.47 2.67
N ILE A 148 3.78 -11.03 1.48
CA ILE A 148 3.51 -10.29 0.25
C ILE A 148 2.05 -10.48 -0.16
N GLN A 149 1.50 -9.49 -0.85
CA GLN A 149 0.11 -9.48 -1.32
C GLN A 149 0.02 -9.02 -2.79
N PRO A 150 0.53 -9.82 -3.74
CA PRO A 150 0.62 -9.42 -5.13
C PRO A 150 -0.72 -9.35 -5.86
N THR A 151 -1.79 -9.91 -5.30
CA THR A 151 -3.11 -10.05 -5.97
C THR A 151 -4.29 -9.67 -5.07
N TRP A 152 -4.08 -8.79 -4.07
CA TRP A 152 -5.10 -8.52 -3.05
C TRP A 152 -6.37 -7.86 -3.60
N MET A 153 -6.27 -6.98 -4.61
CA MET A 153 -7.47 -6.36 -5.20
C MET A 153 -8.24 -7.32 -6.09
N PHE A 154 -7.54 -8.22 -6.78
CA PHE A 154 -8.13 -9.24 -7.65
C PHE A 154 -8.84 -10.30 -6.83
N SER A 155 -8.27 -10.64 -5.67
CA SER A 155 -8.78 -11.70 -4.80
C SER A 155 -10.09 -11.33 -4.11
N GLU A 156 -10.42 -10.04 -4.00
CA GLU A 156 -11.67 -9.53 -3.41
C GLU A 156 -12.64 -9.00 -4.47
N PRO A 157 -13.63 -9.79 -4.93
CA PRO A 157 -14.56 -9.40 -5.98
C PRO A 157 -15.39 -8.17 -5.63
N GLY A 158 -15.70 -7.98 -4.34
CA GLY A 158 -16.47 -6.84 -3.84
C GLY A 158 -15.84 -5.48 -4.15
N LEU A 159 -14.52 -5.42 -4.35
CA LEU A 159 -13.81 -4.20 -4.73
C LEU A 159 -14.05 -3.79 -6.18
N GLY A 160 -14.55 -4.70 -7.02
CA GLY A 160 -14.83 -4.43 -8.43
C GLY A 160 -15.80 -3.27 -8.65
N ASN A 161 -16.77 -3.09 -7.74
CA ASN A 161 -17.81 -2.06 -7.87
C ASN A 161 -17.56 -0.82 -7.00
N VAL A 162 -16.43 -0.78 -6.27
CA VAL A 162 -16.08 0.37 -5.42
C VAL A 162 -15.42 1.44 -6.27
N SER A 163 -15.87 2.68 -6.11
CA SER A 163 -15.28 3.82 -6.82
C SER A 163 -13.84 4.07 -6.37
N LEU A 164 -12.94 4.48 -7.28
CA LEU A 164 -11.52 4.64 -6.98
C LEU A 164 -11.27 5.68 -5.86
N ARG A 165 -12.14 6.68 -5.71
CA ARG A 165 -12.10 7.66 -4.60
C ARG A 165 -12.41 7.06 -3.22
N GLU A 166 -13.08 5.91 -3.17
CA GLU A 166 -13.48 5.24 -1.93
C GLU A 166 -12.47 4.17 -1.50
N LEU A 167 -11.60 3.72 -2.41
CA LEU A 167 -10.54 2.76 -2.10
C LEU A 167 -9.45 3.39 -1.25
N PHE A 168 -9.03 2.69 -0.21
CA PHE A 168 -7.76 2.97 0.47
C PHE A 168 -6.63 2.33 -0.35
N LEU A 169 -5.84 3.14 -1.06
CA LEU A 169 -4.74 2.68 -1.90
C LEU A 169 -3.40 2.85 -1.15
N PRO A 170 -2.67 1.76 -0.84
CA PRO A 170 -1.35 1.85 -0.25
C PRO A 170 -0.35 2.29 -1.32
N GLY A 171 0.44 3.31 -1.01
CA GLY A 171 1.33 3.98 -1.95
C GLY A 171 2.72 4.27 -1.39
N THR A 172 3.64 4.62 -2.28
CA THR A 172 5.01 5.01 -1.92
C THR A 172 5.32 6.39 -2.49
N HIS A 173 5.88 7.28 -1.66
CA HIS A 173 6.41 8.55 -2.14
C HIS A 173 7.75 8.30 -2.85
N CYS A 174 7.97 8.99 -3.97
CA CYS A 174 9.20 8.85 -4.77
C CYS A 174 9.50 7.37 -5.04
N SER A 175 8.53 6.63 -5.62
CA SER A 175 8.56 5.16 -5.70
C SER A 175 9.80 4.61 -6.40
N GLY A 176 10.32 5.36 -7.37
CA GLY A 176 11.55 5.02 -8.09
C GLY A 176 12.85 5.43 -7.39
N CYS A 177 12.77 5.99 -6.18
CA CYS A 177 13.91 6.56 -5.46
C CYS A 177 14.55 5.53 -4.52
N TYR A 178 15.08 4.46 -5.10
CA TYR A 178 15.73 3.35 -4.40
C TYR A 178 17.15 3.12 -4.93
N GLN A 179 17.92 2.35 -4.16
CA GLN A 179 19.28 2.00 -4.53
C GLN A 179 19.29 0.96 -5.66
N THR A 180 20.05 1.23 -6.71
CA THR A 180 20.29 0.35 -7.85
C THR A 180 21.77 -0.02 -7.93
N ARG A 181 22.10 -1.05 -8.71
CA ARG A 181 23.50 -1.38 -9.02
C ARG A 181 24.28 -0.20 -9.62
N THR A 182 23.59 0.68 -10.36
CA THR A 182 24.22 1.84 -11.00
C THR A 182 24.46 3.02 -10.06
N ASN A 183 23.77 3.10 -8.94
CA ASN A 183 23.85 4.25 -8.03
C ASN A 183 24.32 3.87 -6.60
N VAL A 184 24.61 2.59 -6.33
CA VAL A 184 25.10 2.09 -5.03
C VAL A 184 26.41 2.76 -4.58
N GLY A 185 27.23 3.29 -5.50
CA GLY A 185 28.44 4.04 -5.15
C GLY A 185 28.18 5.50 -4.78
N ASN A 186 26.98 6.04 -5.02
CA ASN A 186 26.72 7.47 -4.90
C ASN A 186 26.46 7.88 -3.44
N VAL A 187 27.45 8.55 -2.83
CA VAL A 187 27.40 8.99 -1.43
C VAL A 187 26.29 10.00 -1.17
N VAL A 188 26.03 10.92 -2.11
CA VAL A 188 24.97 11.93 -1.96
C VAL A 188 23.59 11.27 -1.98
N LEU A 189 23.34 10.37 -2.93
CA LEU A 189 22.06 9.66 -3.00
C LEU A 189 21.81 8.79 -1.76
N LYS A 190 22.84 8.15 -1.21
CA LYS A 190 22.74 7.41 0.06
C LYS A 190 22.30 8.28 1.23
N LYS A 191 22.78 9.52 1.29
CA LYS A 191 22.44 10.45 2.39
C LYS A 191 21.06 11.08 2.22
N ILE A 192 20.70 11.51 1.02
CA ILE A 192 19.52 12.37 0.81
C ILE A 192 18.63 11.97 -0.38
N GLY A 193 19.08 11.05 -1.24
CA GLY A 193 18.42 10.73 -2.51
C GLY A 193 17.43 9.56 -2.45
N PHE A 194 17.65 8.57 -1.57
CA PHE A 194 16.75 7.42 -1.48
C PHE A 194 15.56 7.66 -0.53
N ARG A 195 14.41 7.11 -0.91
CA ARG A 195 13.12 7.21 -0.20
C ARG A 195 12.46 5.84 -0.02
N GLN A 196 12.94 4.81 -0.75
CA GLN A 196 12.47 3.44 -0.62
C GLN A 196 13.65 2.48 -0.52
N SER A 197 13.51 1.43 0.29
CA SER A 197 14.52 0.35 0.41
C SER A 197 14.40 -0.72 -0.67
N LEU A 198 13.26 -0.76 -1.37
CA LEU A 198 12.89 -1.79 -2.33
C LEU A 198 12.69 -1.19 -3.73
N ASP A 199 12.98 -1.98 -4.76
CA ASP A 199 12.63 -1.63 -6.14
C ASP A 199 11.11 -1.63 -6.38
N VAL A 200 10.67 -1.04 -7.49
CA VAL A 200 9.24 -0.91 -7.81
C VAL A 200 8.57 -2.26 -7.99
N TRP A 201 9.25 -3.24 -8.59
CA TRP A 201 8.76 -4.62 -8.66
C TRP A 201 8.39 -5.17 -7.28
N SER A 202 9.32 -5.08 -6.33
CA SER A 202 9.13 -5.59 -4.98
C SER A 202 8.06 -4.79 -4.23
N GLN A 203 8.02 -3.47 -4.37
CA GLN A 203 6.94 -2.63 -3.81
C GLN A 203 5.55 -3.15 -4.24
N LEU A 204 5.37 -3.40 -5.55
CA LEU A 204 4.13 -3.91 -6.12
C LEU A 204 3.80 -5.32 -5.60
N VAL A 205 4.80 -6.22 -5.56
CA VAL A 205 4.60 -7.59 -5.04
C VAL A 205 4.20 -7.57 -3.56
N PHE A 206 4.78 -6.68 -2.75
CA PHE A 206 4.39 -6.51 -1.35
C PHE A 206 2.94 -6.05 -1.19
N GLY A 207 2.41 -5.27 -2.14
CA GLY A 207 1.00 -4.87 -2.16
C GLY A 207 0.76 -3.39 -2.44
N ILE A 208 1.81 -2.60 -2.70
CA ILE A 208 1.68 -1.19 -3.11
C ILE A 208 0.94 -1.11 -4.45
N ARG A 209 0.04 -0.14 -4.60
CA ARG A 209 -0.74 0.09 -5.83
C ARG A 209 -0.70 1.53 -6.33
N TYR A 210 -0.22 2.47 -5.53
CA TYR A 210 -0.09 3.88 -5.93
C TYR A 210 1.38 4.31 -5.94
N LEU A 211 1.90 4.63 -7.12
CA LEU A 211 3.32 4.97 -7.34
C LEU A 211 3.47 6.45 -7.70
N ASP A 212 4.25 7.20 -6.92
CA ASP A 212 4.52 8.62 -7.15
C ASP A 212 5.88 8.83 -7.81
N PHE A 213 5.86 9.44 -9.00
CA PHE A 213 7.05 9.72 -9.80
C PHE A 213 7.25 11.22 -10.02
N ALA A 214 8.51 11.64 -9.86
CA ALA A 214 9.01 12.90 -10.37
C ALA A 214 10.00 12.61 -11.52
N ILE A 215 9.80 13.22 -12.68
CA ILE A 215 10.55 12.90 -13.89
C ILE A 215 11.43 14.08 -14.33
N GLY A 216 12.67 13.77 -14.65
CA GLY A 216 13.63 14.69 -15.24
C GLY A 216 14.00 14.25 -16.64
N TYR A 217 14.20 15.21 -17.54
CA TYR A 217 14.72 14.98 -18.88
C TYR A 217 16.21 15.36 -18.94
N TYR A 218 17.04 14.40 -19.38
CA TYR A 218 18.46 14.57 -19.63
C TYR A 218 18.81 13.92 -20.97
N PRO A 219 19.07 14.70 -22.03
CA PRO A 219 19.37 14.13 -23.33
C PRO A 219 20.60 13.22 -23.26
N SER A 220 20.42 11.97 -23.67
CA SER A 220 21.49 10.99 -23.82
C SER A 220 21.98 10.98 -25.27
N HIS A 221 23.29 10.85 -25.48
CA HIS A 221 23.89 10.78 -26.82
C HIS A 221 23.26 9.72 -27.75
N ASN A 222 22.69 8.65 -27.18
CA ASN A 222 22.04 7.59 -27.95
C ASN A 222 20.50 7.61 -27.85
N GLY A 223 19.90 8.63 -27.21
CA GLY A 223 18.44 8.79 -27.04
C GLY A 223 17.74 7.76 -26.14
N THR A 224 18.40 6.67 -25.75
CA THR A 224 17.79 5.54 -25.04
C THR A 224 17.48 5.78 -23.55
N ARG A 225 18.10 6.80 -22.94
CA ARG A 225 18.00 7.09 -21.49
C ARG A 225 17.77 8.56 -21.21
N ASN A 226 16.74 9.12 -21.84
CA ASN A 226 16.44 10.54 -21.69
C ASN A 226 15.63 10.85 -20.43
N PHE A 227 14.82 9.90 -19.95
CA PHE A 227 13.94 10.11 -18.79
C PHE A 227 14.45 9.42 -17.54
N TRP A 228 14.47 10.18 -16.45
CA TRP A 228 15.02 9.77 -15.17
C TRP A 228 14.03 10.02 -14.03
N ILE A 229 14.01 9.10 -13.08
CA ILE A 229 13.43 9.34 -11.77
C ILE A 229 14.28 10.37 -11.04
N MET A 230 13.59 11.38 -10.53
CA MET A 230 14.16 12.48 -9.78
C MET A 230 13.71 12.42 -8.33
N ASN A 231 14.61 12.79 -7.45
CA ASN A 231 14.26 13.20 -6.10
C ASN A 231 14.72 14.64 -5.93
N GLU A 232 13.78 15.58 -5.92
CA GLU A 232 14.07 17.01 -6.06
C GLU A 232 14.91 17.23 -7.32
N GLN A 233 16.13 17.71 -7.18
CA GLN A 233 17.08 17.97 -8.26
C GLN A 233 18.06 16.80 -8.53
N PHE A 234 17.96 15.70 -7.77
CA PHE A 234 18.89 14.58 -7.88
C PHE A 234 18.37 13.48 -8.80
N ARG A 235 19.21 13.06 -9.75
CA ARG A 235 18.95 11.94 -10.65
C ARG A 235 19.16 10.61 -9.93
N VAL A 236 18.12 9.80 -9.79
CA VAL A 236 18.18 8.54 -9.02
C VAL A 236 18.35 7.32 -9.93
N GLY A 237 17.50 7.16 -10.94
CA GLY A 237 17.47 5.97 -11.80
C GLY A 237 16.74 6.22 -13.11
N ALA A 238 16.94 5.37 -14.11
CA ALA A 238 16.26 5.49 -15.40
C ALA A 238 14.79 5.07 -15.28
N LEU A 239 13.88 5.76 -15.99
CA LEU A 239 12.44 5.47 -15.93
C LEU A 239 12.05 4.17 -16.66
N ARG A 240 12.60 3.92 -17.85
CA ARG A 240 12.16 2.82 -18.73
C ARG A 240 12.18 1.43 -18.05
N PRO A 241 13.24 1.02 -17.32
CA PRO A 241 13.22 -0.27 -16.61
C PRO A 241 12.11 -0.38 -15.55
N ILE A 242 11.74 0.73 -14.90
CA ILE A 242 10.64 0.75 -13.92
C ILE A 242 9.30 0.52 -14.62
N LEU A 243 9.08 1.14 -15.79
CA LEU A 243 7.87 0.91 -16.60
C LEU A 243 7.76 -0.56 -17.02
N GLN A 244 8.88 -1.18 -17.39
CA GLN A 244 8.92 -2.60 -17.76
C GLN A 244 8.60 -3.54 -16.58
N ASP A 245 9.03 -3.18 -15.37
CA ASP A 245 8.65 -3.90 -14.15
C ASP A 245 7.16 -3.77 -13.84
N ILE A 246 6.59 -2.57 -13.98
CA ILE A 246 5.16 -2.33 -13.83
C ILE A 246 4.37 -3.15 -14.84
N ARG A 247 4.73 -3.09 -16.13
CA ARG A 247 4.11 -3.87 -17.21
C ARG A 247 4.07 -5.35 -16.86
N ARG A 248 5.23 -5.91 -16.49
CA ARG A 248 5.36 -7.33 -16.15
C ARG A 248 4.48 -7.67 -14.94
N PHE A 249 4.46 -6.82 -13.92
CA PHE A 249 3.67 -7.06 -12.72
C PHE A 249 2.18 -7.14 -13.07
N VAL A 250 1.62 -6.14 -13.75
CA VAL A 250 0.17 -6.10 -14.04
C VAL A 250 -0.28 -7.23 -14.97
N ILE A 251 0.55 -7.67 -15.92
CA ILE A 251 0.25 -8.84 -16.76
C ILE A 251 0.17 -10.12 -15.91
N LEU A 252 1.08 -10.28 -14.95
CA LEU A 252 1.12 -11.49 -14.12
C LEU A 252 0.07 -11.47 -13.01
N SER A 253 -0.24 -10.31 -12.45
CA SER A 253 -1.13 -10.17 -11.29
C SER A 253 -2.59 -9.81 -11.64
N GLU A 254 -2.82 -9.15 -12.79
CA GLU A 254 -4.10 -8.50 -13.14
C GLU A 254 -4.58 -7.47 -12.10
N GLU A 255 -3.63 -6.91 -11.35
CA GLU A 255 -3.90 -5.83 -10.41
C GLU A 255 -3.88 -4.48 -11.09
N THR A 256 -4.79 -3.60 -10.67
CA THR A 256 -4.77 -2.20 -11.07
C THR A 256 -3.63 -1.44 -10.39
N VAL A 257 -2.81 -0.70 -11.15
CA VAL A 257 -1.73 0.13 -10.63
C VAL A 257 -1.91 1.57 -11.07
N PHE A 258 -1.73 2.50 -10.12
CA PHE A 258 -1.84 3.93 -10.30
C PHE A 258 -0.45 4.54 -10.43
N LEU A 259 -0.18 5.18 -11.57
CA LEU A 259 1.09 5.85 -11.85
C LEU A 259 0.86 7.36 -11.82
N ASP A 260 1.40 8.02 -10.81
CA ASP A 260 1.22 9.45 -10.59
C ASP A 260 2.47 10.23 -11.01
N PHE A 261 2.43 10.82 -12.21
CA PHE A 261 3.45 11.69 -12.76
C PHE A 261 3.20 13.12 -12.30
N ARG A 262 3.64 13.39 -11.07
CA ARG A 262 3.24 14.60 -10.36
C ARG A 262 4.16 15.79 -10.56
N ARG A 263 5.46 15.55 -10.72
CA ARG A 263 6.48 16.61 -10.79
C ARG A 263 7.42 16.41 -11.96
N PHE A 264 7.78 17.53 -12.59
CA PHE A 264 8.72 17.58 -13.71
C PHE A 264 9.89 18.53 -13.38
N PRO A 265 10.72 18.21 -12.36
CA PRO A 265 11.65 19.16 -11.77
C PRO A 265 12.79 19.61 -12.70
N LEU A 266 13.07 18.89 -13.79
CA LEU A 266 14.17 19.27 -14.69
C LEU A 266 13.92 18.91 -16.15
N GLY A 267 14.22 19.84 -17.05
CA GLY A 267 14.24 19.61 -18.50
C GLY A 267 12.88 19.76 -19.21
N PHE A 268 11.80 20.05 -18.49
CA PHE A 268 10.45 20.22 -19.06
C PHE A 268 9.99 21.68 -19.16
N HIS A 269 10.55 22.59 -18.36
CA HIS A 269 10.13 24.00 -18.36
C HIS A 269 10.40 24.64 -19.73
N ASN A 270 9.37 25.21 -20.36
CA ASN A 270 9.40 25.78 -21.72
C ASN A 270 9.80 24.79 -22.83
N ASN A 271 9.68 23.48 -22.59
CA ASN A 271 10.05 22.44 -23.55
C ASN A 271 8.88 21.43 -23.70
N PRO A 272 7.76 21.82 -24.36
CA PRO A 272 6.57 20.97 -24.50
C PRO A 272 6.86 19.65 -25.24
N GLU A 273 7.85 19.63 -26.13
CA GLU A 273 8.28 18.43 -26.85
C GLU A 273 8.82 17.33 -25.91
N GLN A 274 9.26 17.68 -24.70
CA GLN A 274 9.69 16.69 -23.70
C GLN A 274 8.50 16.03 -23.00
N HIS A 275 7.39 16.75 -22.86
CA HIS A 275 6.12 16.15 -22.44
C HIS A 275 5.63 15.18 -23.50
N GLU A 276 5.62 15.59 -24.77
CA GLU A 276 5.24 14.73 -25.89
C GLU A 276 6.11 13.46 -25.95
N ALA A 277 7.44 13.61 -25.89
CA ALA A 277 8.37 12.48 -25.89
C ALA A 277 8.17 11.53 -24.69
N LEU A 278 7.79 12.06 -23.51
CA LEU A 278 7.47 11.23 -22.35
C LEU A 278 6.17 10.45 -22.59
N LEU A 279 5.13 11.09 -23.11
CA LEU A 279 3.86 10.42 -23.43
C LEU A 279 4.05 9.32 -24.47
N VAL A 280 4.88 9.55 -25.50
CA VAL A 280 5.26 8.52 -26.47
C VAL A 280 5.96 7.34 -25.78
N LEU A 281 6.86 7.60 -24.83
CA LEU A 281 7.48 6.53 -24.04
C LEU A 281 6.45 5.74 -23.22
N LEU A 282 5.51 6.43 -22.57
CA LEU A 282 4.46 5.79 -21.76
C LEU A 282 3.54 4.93 -22.65
N GLU A 283 3.16 5.43 -23.82
CA GLU A 283 2.36 4.67 -24.79
C GLU A 283 3.11 3.43 -25.27
N GLN A 284 4.40 3.56 -25.60
CA GLN A 284 5.23 2.44 -26.06
C GLN A 284 5.37 1.33 -25.01
N GLU A 285 5.56 1.69 -23.74
CA GLU A 285 5.80 0.71 -22.68
C GLU A 285 4.50 0.13 -22.10
N LEU A 286 3.44 0.94 -22.00
CA LEU A 286 2.25 0.62 -21.22
C LEU A 286 0.90 0.77 -21.95
N GLY A 287 0.85 1.38 -23.13
CA GLY A 287 -0.39 1.88 -23.74
C GLY A 287 -1.50 0.84 -23.94
N ASP A 288 -1.15 -0.42 -24.22
CA ASP A 288 -2.10 -1.52 -24.34
C ASP A 288 -2.75 -1.94 -23.01
N LEU A 289 -2.17 -1.57 -21.88
CA LEU A 289 -2.63 -1.90 -20.52
C LEU A 289 -3.27 -0.70 -19.80
N VAL A 290 -3.14 0.50 -20.36
CA VAL A 290 -3.64 1.75 -19.79
C VAL A 290 -5.14 1.90 -20.06
N TYR A 291 -5.89 2.26 -19.03
CA TYR A 291 -7.28 2.68 -19.17
C TYR A 291 -7.33 4.13 -19.65
N ARG A 292 -7.75 4.31 -20.90
CA ARG A 292 -7.73 5.60 -21.58
C ARG A 292 -8.90 6.47 -21.14
N ARG A 293 -8.65 7.78 -21.08
CA ARG A 293 -9.65 8.81 -20.85
C ARG A 293 -10.55 8.92 -22.07
N MET A 294 -11.85 8.82 -21.86
CA MET A 294 -12.81 9.01 -22.93
C MET A 294 -12.78 10.47 -23.41
N PRO A 295 -12.84 10.74 -24.73
CA PRO A 295 -12.96 12.09 -25.25
C PRO A 295 -14.21 12.76 -24.68
N LEU A 296 -14.08 14.01 -24.23
CA LEU A 296 -15.23 14.81 -23.83
C LEU A 296 -16.13 14.99 -25.06
N VAL A 297 -17.32 14.39 -25.05
CA VAL A 297 -18.31 14.65 -26.10
C VAL A 297 -18.77 16.10 -25.90
N SER A 298 -18.57 16.92 -26.93
CA SER A 298 -18.97 18.33 -26.92
C SER A 298 -20.49 18.43 -26.82
N GLY A 299 -21.00 18.91 -25.68
CA GLY A 299 -22.41 19.22 -25.46
C GLY A 299 -22.97 18.58 -24.20
N GLU A 300 -23.17 19.42 -23.18
CA GLU A 300 -24.08 19.20 -22.04
C GLU A 300 -23.80 17.97 -21.16
N ASP A 301 -22.71 18.06 -20.37
CA ASP A 301 -22.58 17.67 -18.95
C ASP A 301 -21.08 17.51 -18.61
N GLU A 302 -20.35 18.63 -18.61
CA GLU A 302 -18.88 18.67 -18.45
C GLU A 302 -18.33 18.22 -17.08
N LEU A 303 -19.17 17.92 -16.08
CA LEU A 303 -18.74 18.07 -14.69
C LEU A 303 -18.74 16.82 -13.80
N GLU A 304 -19.31 15.68 -14.20
CA GLU A 304 -19.36 14.50 -13.29
C GLU A 304 -18.88 13.16 -13.88
N GLY A 305 -18.84 13.00 -15.21
CA GLY A 305 -18.41 11.74 -15.85
C GLY A 305 -16.92 11.64 -16.25
N SER A 306 -16.15 12.72 -16.13
CA SER A 306 -14.83 12.86 -16.76
C SER A 306 -13.63 12.63 -15.83
N GLU A 307 -13.87 12.41 -14.54
CA GLU A 307 -12.82 12.31 -13.54
C GLU A 307 -12.46 10.86 -13.23
N SER A 308 -11.16 10.55 -13.29
CA SER A 308 -10.65 9.18 -13.13
C SER A 308 -11.03 8.53 -11.79
N TYR A 309 -11.23 9.33 -10.76
CA TYR A 309 -11.55 8.85 -9.43
C TYR A 309 -12.99 8.35 -9.27
N ASN A 310 -13.88 8.63 -10.24
CA ASN A 310 -15.25 8.12 -10.28
C ASN A 310 -15.34 6.71 -10.86
N LEU A 311 -14.31 6.27 -11.60
CA LEU A 311 -14.19 4.91 -12.12
C LEU A 311 -14.23 3.88 -10.99
N THR A 312 -14.40 2.62 -11.37
CA THR A 312 -14.24 1.46 -10.49
C THR A 312 -13.13 0.53 -11.01
N LEU A 313 -12.65 -0.37 -10.16
CA LEU A 313 -11.72 -1.42 -10.61
C LEU A 313 -12.36 -2.32 -11.68
N GLY A 314 -13.67 -2.54 -11.57
CA GLY A 314 -14.45 -3.34 -12.51
C GLY A 314 -14.51 -2.72 -13.90
N ASP A 315 -14.63 -1.39 -14.01
CA ASP A 315 -14.63 -0.69 -15.30
C ASP A 315 -13.34 -0.98 -16.07
N MET A 316 -12.19 -0.80 -15.41
CA MET A 316 -10.88 -1.04 -16.01
C MET A 316 -10.68 -2.51 -16.38
N ARG A 317 -11.02 -3.43 -15.47
CA ARG A 317 -10.84 -4.88 -15.67
C ARG A 317 -11.68 -5.43 -16.82
N ARG A 318 -12.92 -4.94 -17.02
CA ARG A 318 -13.77 -5.38 -18.13
C ARG A 318 -13.18 -5.07 -19.49
N GLU A 319 -12.36 -4.02 -19.59
CA GLU A 319 -11.62 -3.67 -20.80
C GLU A 319 -10.23 -4.32 -20.90
N GLY A 320 -9.88 -5.17 -19.94
CA GLY A 320 -8.54 -5.76 -19.84
C GLY A 320 -7.44 -4.71 -19.58
N LYS A 321 -7.80 -3.61 -18.89
CA LYS A 321 -6.90 -2.52 -18.54
C LYS A 321 -6.59 -2.54 -17.05
N TYR A 322 -5.34 -2.30 -16.72
CA TYR A 322 -4.81 -2.47 -15.37
C TYR A 322 -3.95 -1.29 -14.92
N ILE A 323 -3.77 -0.26 -15.75
CA ILE A 323 -2.96 0.90 -15.41
C ILE A 323 -3.80 2.17 -15.54
N LEU A 324 -3.77 3.00 -14.51
CA LEU A 324 -4.28 4.36 -14.55
C LEU A 324 -3.09 5.32 -14.43
N ILE A 325 -2.91 6.20 -15.41
CA ILE A 325 -1.84 7.19 -15.39
C ILE A 325 -2.45 8.56 -15.07
N THR A 326 -2.02 9.17 -13.96
CA THR A 326 -2.33 10.57 -13.67
C THR A 326 -1.13 11.44 -13.97
N TYR A 327 -1.36 12.62 -14.56
CA TYR A 327 -0.29 13.46 -15.09
C TYR A 327 -0.54 14.93 -14.78
N ASN A 328 0.39 15.58 -14.10
CA ASN A 328 0.23 16.95 -13.60
C ASN A 328 0.72 18.01 -14.60
N HIS A 329 0.09 18.06 -15.78
CA HIS A 329 0.36 19.07 -16.82
C HIS A 329 -0.87 19.22 -17.73
N GLU A 330 -1.59 20.34 -17.61
CA GLU A 330 -2.87 20.55 -18.31
C GLU A 330 -2.76 20.47 -19.83
N ALA A 331 -1.73 21.05 -20.43
CA ALA A 331 -1.60 21.06 -21.89
C ALA A 331 -1.50 19.62 -22.45
N SER A 332 -0.80 18.73 -21.74
CA SER A 332 -0.71 17.32 -22.13
C SER A 332 -2.05 16.57 -22.02
N LEU A 333 -2.95 16.99 -21.12
CA LEU A 333 -4.29 16.38 -21.02
C LEU A 333 -5.10 16.65 -22.29
N ASN A 334 -4.89 17.77 -22.97
CA ASN A 334 -5.62 18.07 -24.21
C ASN A 334 -5.09 17.29 -25.42
N GLU A 335 -3.83 16.84 -25.36
CA GLU A 335 -3.12 16.19 -26.47
C GLU A 335 -3.14 14.66 -26.40
N SER A 336 -3.45 14.09 -25.23
CA SER A 336 -3.39 12.65 -25.02
C SER A 336 -4.55 12.11 -24.18
N ASP A 337 -5.05 10.95 -24.60
CA ASP A 337 -6.10 10.20 -23.94
C ASP A 337 -5.55 9.13 -22.97
N ILE A 338 -4.24 8.84 -22.97
CA ILE A 338 -3.69 7.79 -22.09
C ILE A 338 -3.48 8.28 -20.65
N ILE A 339 -3.67 9.58 -20.42
CA ILE A 339 -3.45 10.23 -19.13
C ILE A 339 -4.73 10.89 -18.61
N TRP A 340 -4.81 10.93 -17.29
CA TRP A 340 -5.87 11.55 -16.52
C TRP A 340 -5.33 12.71 -15.69
N ARG A 341 -6.24 13.60 -15.28
CA ARG A 341 -5.93 14.70 -14.35
C ARG A 341 -5.38 14.15 -13.03
N ALA A 342 -4.35 14.80 -12.50
CA ALA A 342 -3.75 14.44 -11.22
C ALA A 342 -4.73 14.61 -10.05
N TRP A 343 -4.78 13.60 -9.17
CA TRP A 343 -5.58 13.66 -7.95
C TRP A 343 -5.04 14.74 -6.99
N LYS A 344 -5.93 15.29 -6.17
CA LYS A 344 -5.59 16.36 -5.23
C LYS A 344 -4.60 15.83 -4.18
N LYS A 345 -3.43 16.45 -4.09
CA LYS A 345 -2.39 16.08 -3.12
C LYS A 345 -2.50 16.89 -1.84
N HIS A 346 -2.42 16.17 -0.72
CA HIS A 346 -2.19 16.68 0.61
C HIS A 346 -0.86 16.13 1.12
N SER A 347 0.01 16.97 1.69
CA SER A 347 1.39 16.59 1.98
C SER A 347 1.88 17.19 3.27
N SER A 348 2.42 16.35 4.16
CA SER A 348 3.04 16.78 5.42
C SER A 348 4.51 17.17 5.28
N ALA A 349 5.06 17.18 4.06
CA ALA A 349 6.49 17.39 3.81
C ALA A 349 7.07 18.67 4.45
N PHE A 350 6.28 19.72 4.62
CA PHE A 350 6.73 20.98 5.21
C PHE A 350 6.48 21.09 6.72
N LEU A 351 5.84 20.09 7.32
CA LEU A 351 5.47 20.08 8.74
C LEU A 351 6.62 19.56 9.61
N LYS A 352 6.69 20.07 10.84
CA LYS A 352 7.37 19.37 11.93
C LYS A 352 6.56 18.11 12.27
N HIS A 353 7.24 17.04 12.67
CA HIS A 353 6.57 15.77 13.01
C HIS A 353 5.56 15.92 14.17
N THR A 354 5.74 16.93 15.03
CA THR A 354 4.82 17.30 16.12
C THR A 354 3.45 17.76 15.61
N GLU A 355 3.41 18.51 14.50
CA GLU A 355 2.22 19.13 13.90
C GLU A 355 1.33 18.12 13.13
N LEU A 356 1.87 16.93 12.83
CA LEU A 356 1.18 15.92 12.00
C LEU A 356 -0.21 15.55 12.53
N GLY A 357 -0.39 15.50 13.86
CA GLY A 357 -1.66 15.08 14.48
C GLY A 357 -2.80 16.07 14.21
N GLU A 358 -2.56 17.35 14.45
CA GLU A 358 -3.52 18.43 14.20
C GLU A 358 -3.83 18.55 12.71
N TRP A 359 -2.80 18.49 11.87
CA TRP A 359 -2.98 18.54 10.42
C TRP A 359 -3.85 17.39 9.90
N MET A 360 -3.61 16.16 10.37
CA MET A 360 -4.46 15.01 10.02
C MET A 360 -5.88 15.18 10.56
N GLN A 361 -6.06 15.68 11.77
CA GLN A 361 -7.38 15.94 12.33
C GLN A 361 -8.20 16.89 11.43
N ASN A 362 -7.57 17.95 10.92
CA ASN A 362 -8.21 18.88 9.99
C ASN A 362 -8.51 18.22 8.65
N LEU A 363 -7.56 17.47 8.09
CA LEU A 363 -7.73 16.79 6.81
C LEU A 363 -8.85 15.75 6.82
N PHE A 364 -9.01 15.03 7.94
CA PHE A 364 -10.04 13.99 8.10
C PHE A 364 -11.32 14.50 8.78
N SER A 365 -11.41 15.77 9.18
CA SER A 365 -12.63 16.33 9.77
C SER A 365 -13.73 16.48 8.72
N HIS A 366 -14.97 16.09 9.03
CA HIS A 366 -16.11 16.29 8.11
C HIS A 366 -16.44 17.77 7.86
N LYS A 367 -16.08 18.65 8.79
CA LYS A 367 -16.49 20.05 8.78
C LYS A 367 -15.40 21.00 8.31
N HIS A 368 -14.12 20.57 8.33
CA HIS A 368 -13.02 21.44 7.95
C HIS A 368 -13.05 21.75 6.43
N PRO A 369 -12.70 22.97 6.00
CA PRO A 369 -12.64 23.34 4.59
C PRO A 369 -11.63 22.54 3.78
N ASP A 370 -10.50 22.17 4.40
CA ASP A 370 -9.43 21.42 3.71
C ASP A 370 -9.73 19.93 3.52
N ALA A 371 -10.79 19.42 4.16
CA ALA A 371 -11.12 18.01 4.09
C ALA A 371 -11.61 17.61 2.68
N PRO A 372 -11.01 16.60 2.05
CA PRO A 372 -11.44 16.11 0.74
C PRO A 372 -12.88 15.60 0.77
N ARG A 373 -13.68 15.99 -0.23
CA ARG A 373 -15.08 15.56 -0.39
C ARG A 373 -15.36 15.27 -1.86
N ASN A 374 -15.89 14.08 -2.15
CA ASN A 374 -16.32 13.64 -3.49
C ASN A 374 -15.24 13.74 -4.59
N ILE A 375 -13.96 13.72 -4.21
CA ILE A 375 -12.81 13.81 -5.12
C ILE A 375 -11.82 12.66 -4.87
N GLY A 376 -11.01 12.33 -5.87
CA GLY A 376 -9.81 11.52 -5.71
C GLY A 376 -8.68 12.35 -5.09
N TRP A 377 -8.00 11.79 -4.10
CA TRP A 377 -6.96 12.51 -3.37
C TRP A 377 -5.88 11.58 -2.81
N SER A 378 -4.71 12.17 -2.56
CA SER A 378 -3.57 11.48 -1.98
C SER A 378 -3.04 12.20 -0.75
N LEU A 379 -2.68 11.41 0.26
CA LEU A 379 -1.97 11.81 1.47
C LEU A 379 -0.50 11.40 1.33
N HIS A 380 0.40 12.36 1.15
CA HIS A 380 1.84 12.15 1.22
C HIS A 380 2.29 12.38 2.66
N GLY A 381 2.26 11.31 3.47
CA GLY A 381 2.65 11.30 4.87
C GLY A 381 4.17 11.18 5.01
N VAL A 382 4.87 12.26 4.68
CA VAL A 382 6.34 12.34 4.68
C VAL A 382 6.81 13.60 5.42
N GLN A 383 8.09 13.64 5.79
CA GLN A 383 8.73 14.87 6.24
C GLN A 383 9.88 15.22 5.30
N GLY A 384 9.86 16.45 4.80
CA GLY A 384 10.88 17.02 3.92
C GLY A 384 12.10 17.50 4.70
N PHE A 385 13.14 17.89 3.97
CA PHE A 385 14.42 18.31 4.55
C PHE A 385 14.28 19.52 5.48
N HIS A 386 13.55 20.56 5.07
CA HIS A 386 13.37 21.75 5.90
C HIS A 386 12.60 21.48 7.20
N GLY A 387 11.56 20.62 7.15
CA GLY A 387 10.76 20.29 8.32
C GLY A 387 11.48 19.41 9.35
N SER A 388 12.65 18.85 9.00
CA SER A 388 13.40 17.91 9.83
C SER A 388 14.61 18.50 10.54
N TYR A 389 14.70 19.82 10.62
CA TYR A 389 15.76 20.46 11.39
C TYR A 389 15.60 20.14 12.88
N ASN A 390 16.64 19.56 13.48
CA ASN A 390 16.75 19.34 14.92
C ASN A 390 17.49 20.54 15.54
N GLU A 391 16.78 21.31 16.37
CA GLU A 391 17.33 22.50 17.02
C GLU A 391 18.40 22.16 18.07
N GLU A 392 18.29 21.03 18.77
CA GLU A 392 19.22 20.62 19.82
C GLU A 392 20.56 20.16 19.26
N GLU A 393 20.52 19.40 18.15
CA GLU A 393 21.72 18.85 17.51
C GLU A 393 22.27 19.76 16.39
N ALA A 394 21.53 20.81 16.01
CA ALA A 394 21.80 21.67 14.85
C ALA A 394 22.03 20.88 13.55
N THR A 395 21.28 19.79 13.35
CA THR A 395 21.42 18.85 12.23
C THR A 395 20.07 18.61 11.53
N PHE A 396 20.14 18.10 10.30
CA PHE A 396 18.96 17.63 9.57
C PHE A 396 18.92 16.10 9.61
N LEU A 397 17.74 15.56 9.88
CA LEU A 397 17.53 14.12 9.82
C LEU A 397 17.61 13.59 8.38
N MET A 398 18.25 12.44 8.22
CA MET A 398 18.28 11.66 6.98
C MET A 398 16.88 11.12 6.65
N PRO A 399 16.60 10.77 5.37
CA PRO A 399 15.29 10.30 4.95
C PRO A 399 14.75 9.11 5.75
N ALA A 400 15.61 8.13 6.06
CA ALA A 400 15.25 6.97 6.86
C ALA A 400 14.89 7.33 8.32
N GLU A 401 15.62 8.29 8.91
CA GLU A 401 15.36 8.78 10.26
C GLU A 401 14.02 9.51 10.32
N ARG A 402 13.76 10.39 9.34
CA ARG A 402 12.45 11.05 9.20
C ARG A 402 11.31 10.06 9.08
N ALA A 403 11.46 9.04 8.22
CA ALA A 403 10.46 7.99 8.07
C ALA A 403 10.24 7.23 9.38
N SER A 404 11.30 6.87 10.11
CA SER A 404 11.18 6.16 11.39
C SER A 404 10.43 6.93 12.49
N ILE A 405 10.30 8.25 12.35
CA ILE A 405 9.53 9.11 13.27
C ILE A 405 8.10 9.32 12.76
N VAL A 406 7.95 9.65 11.47
CA VAL A 406 6.65 10.01 10.86
C VAL A 406 5.77 8.79 10.67
N ASN A 407 6.34 7.67 10.20
CA ASN A 407 5.59 6.48 9.82
C ASN A 407 4.81 5.89 11.00
N PRO A 408 5.40 5.64 12.20
CA PRO A 408 4.64 5.09 13.32
C PRO A 408 3.49 6.01 13.75
N LYS A 409 3.72 7.33 13.81
CA LYS A 409 2.68 8.30 14.18
C LYS A 409 1.55 8.34 13.15
N LEU A 410 1.88 8.34 11.86
CA LEU A 410 0.90 8.29 10.77
C LEU A 410 0.08 7.00 10.83
N MET A 411 0.73 5.85 11.02
CA MET A 411 0.04 4.56 11.10
C MET A 411 -0.88 4.50 12.32
N GLN A 412 -0.43 4.99 13.49
CA GLN A 412 -1.25 5.07 14.69
C GLN A 412 -2.54 5.88 14.44
N LEU A 413 -2.42 7.03 13.77
CA LEU A 413 -3.56 7.90 13.45
C LEU A 413 -4.50 7.26 12.41
N LEU A 414 -3.94 6.55 11.42
CA LEU A 414 -4.74 5.88 10.39
C LEU A 414 -5.42 4.60 10.89
N SER A 415 -4.84 3.88 11.84
CA SER A 415 -5.44 2.65 12.43
C SER A 415 -6.80 2.88 13.10
N GLY A 416 -7.18 4.14 13.36
CA GLY A 416 -8.51 4.52 13.83
C GLY A 416 -9.54 4.69 12.69
N PRO A 417 -10.62 5.46 12.94
CA PRO A 417 -11.70 5.67 11.96
C PRO A 417 -11.25 6.42 10.70
N TRP A 418 -10.07 7.04 10.70
CA TRP A 418 -9.56 7.80 9.56
C TRP A 418 -9.20 6.91 8.37
N SER A 419 -8.77 5.66 8.58
CA SER A 419 -8.57 4.67 7.50
C SER A 419 -9.81 4.56 6.59
N GLN A 420 -11.00 4.59 7.15
CA GLN A 420 -12.27 4.45 6.42
C GLN A 420 -12.52 5.61 5.44
N ARG A 421 -11.88 6.75 5.65
CA ARG A 421 -11.98 7.92 4.77
C ARG A 421 -10.72 8.15 3.94
N ALA A 422 -9.64 7.40 4.19
CA ALA A 422 -8.42 7.50 3.44
C ALA A 422 -8.63 7.01 1.99
N ASN A 423 -8.00 7.72 1.05
CA ASN A 423 -7.90 7.32 -0.35
C ASN A 423 -6.48 6.82 -0.64
N ALA A 424 -5.66 7.49 -1.44
CA ALA A 424 -4.25 7.09 -1.60
C ALA A 424 -3.39 7.59 -0.42
N VAL A 425 -2.63 6.72 0.23
CA VAL A 425 -1.66 7.12 1.28
C VAL A 425 -0.26 6.70 0.88
N LEU A 426 0.66 7.65 0.83
CA LEU A 426 2.02 7.47 0.37
C LEU A 426 3.01 7.80 1.48
N VAL A 427 3.96 6.91 1.69
CA VAL A 427 5.00 7.04 2.72
C VAL A 427 6.40 6.85 2.13
N ASP A 428 7.41 7.35 2.83
CA ASP A 428 8.80 6.96 2.63
C ASP A 428 9.06 5.64 3.37
N PHE A 429 9.86 4.76 2.79
CA PHE A 429 10.26 3.47 3.39
C PHE A 429 9.07 2.63 3.87
N PHE A 430 8.15 2.29 2.96
CA PHE A 430 6.88 1.63 3.33
C PHE A 430 7.03 0.32 4.14
N THR A 431 8.16 -0.39 4.01
CA THR A 431 8.43 -1.60 4.80
C THR A 431 8.51 -1.33 6.30
N ASN A 432 8.68 -0.08 6.71
CA ASN A 432 8.62 0.38 8.10
C ASN A 432 7.18 0.62 8.59
N THR A 433 6.17 0.22 7.81
CA THR A 433 4.74 0.36 8.12
C THR A 433 3.99 -0.94 7.88
N ASN A 434 2.80 -1.05 8.46
CA ASN A 434 1.77 -2.02 8.08
C ASN A 434 0.76 -1.44 7.08
N LEU A 435 1.14 -0.45 6.27
CA LEU A 435 0.22 0.31 5.40
C LEU A 435 -0.57 -0.59 4.44
N VAL A 436 0.07 -1.63 3.87
CA VAL A 436 -0.59 -2.58 2.97
C VAL A 436 -1.69 -3.34 3.70
N GLU A 437 -1.39 -3.90 4.87
CA GLU A 437 -2.37 -4.66 5.67
C GLU A 437 -3.53 -3.78 6.13
N LEU A 438 -3.22 -2.55 6.56
CA LEU A 438 -4.26 -1.59 6.93
C LEU A 438 -5.17 -1.26 5.75
N ALA A 439 -4.60 -1.05 4.56
CA ALA A 439 -5.39 -0.75 3.36
C ALA A 439 -6.26 -1.94 2.92
N VAL A 440 -5.71 -3.15 2.90
CA VAL A 440 -6.43 -4.38 2.53
C VAL A 440 -7.62 -4.62 3.48
N SER A 441 -7.35 -4.67 4.78
CA SER A 441 -8.39 -4.89 5.80
C SER A 441 -9.45 -3.79 5.80
N THR A 442 -9.04 -2.54 5.63
CA THR A 442 -9.97 -1.40 5.52
C THR A 442 -10.88 -1.53 4.31
N ASN A 443 -10.33 -1.87 3.14
CA ASN A 443 -11.12 -2.03 1.92
C ASN A 443 -12.11 -3.20 2.02
N GLN A 444 -11.70 -4.33 2.60
CA GLN A 444 -12.60 -5.44 2.90
C GLN A 444 -13.76 -4.97 3.78
N TYR A 445 -13.46 -4.23 4.85
CA TYR A 445 -14.48 -3.68 5.72
C TYR A 445 -15.44 -2.71 5.00
N LYS A 446 -14.92 -1.81 4.15
CA LYS A 446 -15.73 -0.91 3.32
C LYS A 446 -16.70 -1.68 2.42
N THR A 447 -16.27 -2.79 1.82
CA THR A 447 -17.14 -3.61 0.96
C THR A 447 -18.24 -4.33 1.73
N LEU A 448 -17.97 -4.81 2.94
CA LEU A 448 -18.97 -5.48 3.78
C LEU A 448 -20.08 -4.53 4.24
N ARG A 449 -19.76 -3.25 4.44
CA ARG A 449 -20.69 -2.22 4.89
C ARG A 449 -21.36 -1.42 3.78
N ASN A 450 -21.07 -1.72 2.51
CA ASN A 450 -21.71 -1.01 1.41
C ASN A 450 -23.21 -1.39 1.40
N PRO A 451 -24.16 -0.43 1.56
CA PRO A 451 -25.59 -0.72 1.64
C PRO A 451 -26.14 -1.49 0.42
N ALA A 452 -25.46 -1.41 -0.73
CA ALA A 452 -25.79 -2.21 -1.91
C ALA A 452 -25.64 -3.73 -1.67
N ASN A 453 -24.78 -4.16 -0.74
CA ASN A 453 -24.60 -5.57 -0.35
C ASN A 453 -25.57 -6.01 0.76
N GLU A 454 -26.12 -5.09 1.57
CA GLU A 454 -27.20 -5.40 2.52
C GLU A 454 -28.52 -5.71 1.79
N ALA A 455 -28.75 -5.12 0.61
CA ALA A 455 -29.93 -5.37 -0.20
C ALA A 455 -29.97 -6.78 -0.84
N VAL A 456 -28.83 -7.45 -0.99
CA VAL A 456 -28.76 -8.78 -1.64
C VAL A 456 -29.06 -9.92 -0.65
N VAL A 457 -29.02 -9.67 0.66
CA VAL A 457 -29.24 -10.70 1.69
C VAL A 457 -30.72 -10.82 2.10
N LEU A 458 -31.59 -9.92 1.66
CA LEU A 458 -33.01 -9.92 2.02
C LEU A 458 -33.96 -10.54 0.97
N ASP A 459 -33.47 -10.92 -0.22
CA ASP A 459 -34.28 -11.54 -1.28
C ASP A 459 -33.99 -13.05 -1.43
N ILE A 460 -34.01 -13.79 -0.31
CA ILE A 460 -34.27 -15.23 -0.33
C ILE A 460 -35.36 -15.51 0.71
N GLN A 461 -36.61 -15.47 0.25
CA GLN A 461 -37.75 -16.17 0.86
C GLN A 461 -38.26 -17.25 -0.09
#